data_AF-A0A919ZTK3-F1
#
_entry.id   AF-A0A919ZTK3-F1
#
_cell.length_a   1.000
_cell.length_b   1.000
_cell.length_c   1.000
_cell.angle_alpha   90.00
_cell.angle_beta   90.00
_cell.angle_gamma   90.00
#
_symmetry.space_group_name_H-M   'P 1'
#
loop_
_entity.id
_entity.type
_entity.pdbx_description
1 polymer ?
#
loop_
_entity_poly.entity_id
_entity_poly.type
_entity_poly.pdbx_seq_one_letter_code
_entity_poly.pdbx_strand_id
1 'polypeptide(L)' 'MSLIVGMYHDPSLAPIKTLYEYNAINLTVGLPFSVRVSPDHGPNTNMLGKNKSNITSLLQSIQFLDY' A
#
# COMPACT_ATOMS: atom_id res chain seq x y z
N MET A 1 18.40 0.94 -9.12
CA MET A 1 17.34 0.13 -9.77
C MET A 1 16.00 0.80 -9.46
N SER A 2 15.17 1.13 -10.46
CA SER A 2 13.91 1.88 -10.26
C SER A 2 12.65 1.02 -10.28
N LEU A 3 12.73 -0.26 -10.65
CA LEU A 3 11.59 -1.19 -10.69
C LEU A 3 12.07 -2.64 -10.48
N ILE A 4 11.31 -3.43 -9.72
CA ILE A 4 11.52 -4.88 -9.54
C ILE A 4 10.24 -5.57 -10.00
N VAL A 5 10.35 -6.60 -10.84
CA VAL A 5 9.20 -7.38 -11.33
C VAL A 5 9.16 -8.71 -10.61
N GLY A 6 8.11 -8.89 -9.81
CA GLY A 6 7.81 -10.14 -9.12
C GLY A 6 7.02 -11.10 -9.99
N MET A 7 7.43 -12.37 -10.05
CA MET A 7 6.66 -13.43 -10.74
C MET A 7 5.51 -13.96 -9.87
N TYR A 8 5.68 -13.92 -8.55
CA TYR A 8 4.72 -14.42 -7.58
C TYR A 8 4.56 -13.42 -6.43
N HIS A 9 3.41 -13.48 -5.77
CA HIS A 9 3.05 -12.55 -4.70
C HIS A 9 4.01 -12.63 -3.52
N ASP A 10 4.09 -13.78 -2.84
CA ASP A 10 4.79 -13.89 -1.55
C ASP A 10 6.31 -13.62 -1.64
N PRO A 11 7.05 -14.14 -2.63
CA PRO A 11 8.48 -13.86 -2.73
C PRO A 11 8.79 -12.38 -2.99
N SER A 12 7.87 -11.66 -3.63
CA SER A 12 8.05 -10.26 -4.03
C SER A 12 7.56 -9.31 -2.93
N LEU A 13 6.49 -9.68 -2.25
CA LEU A 13 5.87 -8.84 -1.22
C LEU A 13 6.57 -8.99 0.14
N ALA A 14 7.12 -10.16 0.47
CA ALA A 14 7.84 -10.38 1.73
C ALA A 14 8.96 -9.34 1.99
N PRO A 15 9.92 -9.11 1.06
CA PRO A 15 10.96 -8.11 1.29
C PRO A 15 10.41 -6.68 1.40
N ILE A 16 9.37 -6.33 0.63
CA ILE A 16 8.73 -5.01 0.70
C ILE A 16 8.11 -4.81 2.10
N LYS A 17 7.35 -5.80 2.58
CA LYS A 17 6.70 -5.74 3.90
C LYS A 17 7.71 -5.68 5.04
N THR A 18 8.83 -6.40 4.94
CA THR A 18 9.87 -6.37 5.97
C THR A 18 10.62 -5.03 6.01
N LEU A 19 10.86 -4.40 4.86
CA LEU A 19 11.61 -3.15 4.78
C LEU A 19 10.76 -1.92 5.08
N TYR A 20 9.48 -1.92 4.68
CA TYR A 20 8.63 -0.74 4.70
C TYR A 20 7.41 -0.85 5.61
N GLU A 21 7.03 -2.04 6.07
CA GLU A 21 5.89 -2.28 6.98
C GLU A 21 4.58 -1.57 6.57
N TYR A 22 4.27 -0.42 7.19
CA TYR A 22 3.08 0.42 6.93
C TYR A 22 3.37 1.66 6.08
N ASN A 23 4.58 1.78 5.56
CA ASN A 23 5.09 2.88 4.74
C ASN A 23 5.20 2.45 3.27
N ALA A 24 4.12 1.87 2.74
CA ALA A 24 3.98 1.44 1.36
C ALA A 24 2.56 1.68 0.86
N ILE A 25 2.41 1.80 -0.46
CA ILE A 25 1.13 1.95 -1.15
C ILE A 25 1.02 0.93 -2.28
N ASN A 26 -0.21 0.53 -2.59
CA ASN A 26 -0.50 -0.37 -3.71
C ASN A 26 -0.99 0.44 -4.91
N LEU A 27 -0.28 0.35 -6.03
CA LEU A 27 -0.68 0.94 -7.31
C LEU A 27 -1.25 -0.14 -8.22
N THR A 28 -2.42 0.09 -8.82
CA THR A 28 -2.95 -0.79 -9.87
C THR A 28 -2.69 -0.19 -11.24
N VAL A 29 -1.95 -0.93 -12.06
CA VAL A 29 -1.62 -0.55 -13.44
C VAL A 29 -2.53 -1.31 -14.41
N GLY A 30 -2.94 -0.68 -15.51
CA GLY A 30 -3.70 -1.31 -16.60
C GLY A 30 -5.22 -1.10 -16.57
N LEU A 31 -5.73 -0.22 -15.71
CA LEU A 31 -7.14 0.16 -15.68
C LEU A 31 -7.43 1.31 -16.67
N PRO A 32 -8.68 1.46 -17.16
CA PRO A 32 -9.05 2.49 -18.15
C PRO A 32 -9.16 3.91 -17.55
N PHE A 33 -8.87 4.06 -16.27
CA PHE A 33 -8.81 5.35 -15.56
C PHE A 33 -7.38 5.59 -15.08
N SER A 34 -7.00 6.88 -14.99
CA SER A 34 -5.61 7.33 -14.98
C SER A 34 -4.76 6.74 -13.84
N VAL A 35 -5.28 6.67 -12.62
CA VAL A 35 -4.54 6.19 -11.44
C VAL A 35 -5.48 5.49 -10.45
N ARG A 36 -5.08 4.31 -9.95
CA ARG A 36 -5.71 3.64 -8.79
C ARG A 36 -4.65 3.34 -7.73
N VAL A 37 -4.84 3.90 -6.53
CA VAL A 37 -3.96 3.65 -5.38
C VAL A 37 -4.79 3.13 -4.21
N SER A 38 -4.23 2.25 -3.39
CA SER A 38 -4.83 1.81 -2.13
C SER A 38 -3.79 1.66 -1.03
N PRO A 39 -4.18 1.78 0.24
CA PRO A 39 -3.28 1.49 1.35
C PRO A 39 -2.85 0.01 1.35
N ASP A 40 -1.75 -0.26 2.05
CA ASP A 40 -1.08 -1.55 2.10
C ASP A 40 -1.55 -2.45 3.27
N HIS A 41 -2.57 -2.01 4.02
CA HIS A 41 -3.15 -2.76 5.13
C HIS A 41 -4.64 -3.05 4.91
N GLY A 42 -5.10 -4.12 5.58
CA GLY A 42 -6.52 -4.47 5.62
C GLY A 42 -7.34 -3.63 6.60
N PRO A 43 -8.64 -3.97 6.79
CA PRO A 43 -9.59 -3.18 7.57
C PRO A 43 -9.34 -3.13 9.09
N ASN A 44 -8.57 -4.08 9.65
CA ASN A 44 -8.25 -4.19 11.07
C ASN A 44 -9.46 -3.93 12.01
N THR A 45 -10.50 -4.75 11.90
CA THR A 45 -11.77 -4.60 12.64
C THR A 45 -11.60 -4.53 14.15
N ASN A 46 -10.56 -5.17 14.69
CA ASN A 46 -10.21 -5.14 16.11
C ASN A 46 -9.87 -3.74 16.63
N MET A 47 -9.54 -2.79 15.75
CA MET A 47 -9.19 -1.40 16.09
C MET A 47 -10.35 -0.41 15.89
N LEU A 48 -11.53 -0.88 15.48
CA LEU A 48 -12.71 -0.04 15.34
C LEU A 48 -13.06 0.64 16.67
N GLY A 49 -13.30 1.95 16.62
CA GLY A 49 -13.63 2.77 17.78
C GLY A 49 -12.48 3.01 18.77
N LYS A 50 -11.30 2.43 18.56
CA LYS A 50 -10.15 2.57 19.47
C LYS A 50 -9.23 3.74 19.14
N ASN A 51 -9.34 4.30 17.93
CA ASN A 51 -8.50 5.39 17.41
C ASN A 51 -6.98 5.09 17.52
N LYS A 52 -6.61 3.83 17.25
CA LYS A 52 -5.21 3.32 17.37
C LYS A 52 -4.63 2.80 16.05
N SER A 53 -5.39 2.89 14.95
CA SER A 53 -4.90 2.41 13.64
C SER A 53 -3.83 3.33 13.09
N ASN A 54 -2.80 2.75 12.46
CA ASN A 54 -1.79 3.52 11.76
C ASN A 54 -2.37 4.08 10.45
N ILE A 55 -2.37 5.40 10.29
CA ILE A 55 -2.90 6.11 9.12
C ILE A 55 -1.86 6.36 8.01
N THR A 56 -0.59 6.04 8.25
CA THR A 56 0.55 6.42 7.38
C THR A 56 0.34 6.00 5.92
N SER A 57 0.00 4.72 5.68
CA SER A 57 -0.21 4.20 4.31
C SER A 57 -1.39 4.87 3.58
N LEU A 58 -2.46 5.23 4.31
CA LEU A 58 -3.58 5.97 3.74
C LEU A 58 -3.18 7.39 3.36
N LEU A 59 -2.45 8.08 4.25
CA LEU A 59 -1.97 9.44 3.98
C LEU A 59 -1.07 9.46 2.74
N GLN A 60 -0.15 8.50 2.62
CA GLN A 60 0.70 8.37 1.43
C GLN A 60 -0.06 8.06 0.16
N SER A 61 -1.12 7.25 0.26
CA SER A 61 -1.98 6.95 -0.89
C SER A 61 -2.65 8.22 -1.43
N ILE A 62 -3.09 9.11 -0.54
CA ILE A 62 -3.70 10.39 -0.91
C ILE A 62 -2.64 11.34 -1.48
N GLN A 63 -1.50 11.49 -0.79
CA GLN A 63 -0.39 12.35 -1.25
C GLN A 63 0.12 11.97 -2.65
N PHE A 64 0.11 10.67 -2.99
CA PHE A 64 0.49 10.21 -4.32
C PHE A 64 -0.54 10.60 -5.40
N LEU A 65 -1.82 10.69 -5.06
CA LEU A 65 -2.88 11.09 -6.00
C LEU A 65 -2.93 12.60 -6.22
N ASP A 66 -2.47 13.39 -5.25
CA ASP A 66 -2.45 14.86 -5.32
C ASP A 66 -1.27 15.43 -6.14
N TYR A 67 -0.34 14.56 -6.57
CA TYR A 67 0.85 14.91 -7.35
C TYR A 67 0.61 14.77 -8.86
#